data_AF-A0A0G2HQT9-F1
#
_entry.id   AF-A0A0G2HQT9-F1
#
_cell.length_a   1.000
_cell.length_b   1.000
_cell.length_c   1.000
_cell.angle_alpha   90.00
_cell.angle_beta   90.00
_cell.angle_gamma   90.00
#
_symmetry.space_group_name_H-M   'P 1'
#
loop_
_entity.id
_entity.type
_entity.pdbx_description
1 polymer ?
#
loop_
_entity_poly.entity_id
_entity_poly.type
_entity_poly.pdbx_seq_one_letter_code
_entity_poly.pdbx_strand_id
1 'polypeptide(L)'
;MWNWFYNPATLPRAYNKWIASAASVDRRLVIALQRVREGVMCYGEDTGHAPLLQEMCEEYRWPMQWGDPAVSVPFPCEMVHMGFGPHCELHALSRFRRAWLWSMKTYLPLQMAVLLLRLRSFKTLRRDVVRAFLSASRSSAFLGSFITLFYYGVCLSRTRFGPHIVGKDVKARQKIDGGICIGTGCFLCGWSVLLEPSSRRRELALFVAPRAVATILPRKYDAEKQWRETLVFAASTAVVFTCVLENKRRVRGVLGGLLRTVLAA
;
A
#
# COMPACT_ATOMS: atom_id res chain seq x y z
N MET A 1 0.02 -0.27 4.03
CA MET A 1 -0.61 -1.60 3.84
C MET A 1 -1.03 -2.23 5.17
N TRP A 2 -0.14 -2.36 6.15
CA TRP A 2 -0.47 -2.97 7.46
C TRP A 2 -1.77 -2.44 8.10
N ASN A 3 -1.91 -1.12 8.26
CA ASN A 3 -3.12 -0.54 8.84
C ASN A 3 -4.35 -0.68 7.94
N TRP A 4 -4.20 -0.82 6.62
CA TRP A 4 -5.35 -1.11 5.77
C TRP A 4 -5.90 -2.52 6.03
N PHE A 5 -5.01 -3.48 6.32
CA PHE A 5 -5.40 -4.82 6.77
C PHE A 5 -5.95 -4.80 8.19
N TYR A 6 -5.23 -4.29 9.18
CA TYR A 6 -5.57 -4.55 10.59
C TYR A 6 -6.25 -3.39 11.32
N ASN A 7 -6.05 -2.15 10.87
CA ASN A 7 -6.58 -0.96 11.54
C ASN A 7 -7.18 0.06 10.55
N PRO A 8 -8.12 -0.33 9.67
CA PRO A 8 -8.55 0.52 8.56
C PRO A 8 -9.20 1.83 9.02
N ALA A 9 -9.77 1.87 10.24
CA ALA A 9 -10.35 3.08 10.83
C ALA A 9 -9.34 4.22 11.04
N THR A 10 -8.04 3.91 11.13
CA THR A 10 -6.96 4.91 11.26
C THR A 10 -6.63 5.62 9.95
N LEU A 11 -7.13 5.12 8.82
CA LEU A 11 -6.88 5.68 7.50
C LEU A 11 -8.07 6.51 7.00
N PRO A 12 -7.83 7.58 6.22
CA PRO A 12 -8.90 8.32 5.57
C PRO A 12 -9.76 7.41 4.68
N ARG A 13 -11.10 7.59 4.71
CA ARG A 13 -12.06 6.75 3.97
C ARG A 13 -11.74 6.66 2.47
N ALA A 14 -11.42 7.79 1.83
CA ALA A 14 -11.04 7.83 0.42
C ALA A 14 -9.78 7.01 0.13
N TYR A 15 -8.82 7.00 1.06
CA TYR A 15 -7.59 6.23 0.94
C TYR A 15 -7.85 4.73 1.06
N ASN A 16 -8.70 4.31 2.02
CA ASN A 16 -9.15 2.91 2.13
C ASN A 16 -9.84 2.42 0.87
N LYS A 17 -10.74 3.22 0.29
CA LYS A 17 -11.45 2.88 -0.96
C LYS A 17 -10.47 2.74 -2.12
N TRP A 18 -9.49 3.65 -2.21
CA TRP A 18 -8.47 3.59 -3.26
C TRP A 18 -7.60 2.33 -3.14
N ILE A 19 -7.10 2.01 -1.94
CA ILE A 19 -6.31 0.78 -1.72
C ILE A 19 -7.15 -0.46 -2.02
N ALA A 20 -8.41 -0.52 -1.58
CA ALA A 20 -9.29 -1.66 -1.84
C ALA A 20 -9.51 -1.88 -3.35
N SER A 21 -9.72 -0.79 -4.10
CA SER A 21 -9.84 -0.84 -5.56
C SER A 21 -8.56 -1.33 -6.23
N ALA A 22 -7.39 -0.89 -5.77
CA ALA A 22 -6.10 -1.30 -6.32
C ALA A 22 -5.72 -2.74 -5.95
N ALA A 23 -6.07 -3.18 -4.73
CA ALA A 23 -5.77 -4.51 -4.23
C ALA A 23 -6.54 -5.59 -5.00
N SER A 24 -7.80 -5.33 -5.41
CA SER A 24 -8.60 -6.29 -6.20
C SER A 24 -8.56 -7.68 -5.54
N VAL A 25 -8.96 -7.72 -4.27
CA VAL A 25 -9.07 -8.91 -3.41
C VAL A 25 -10.43 -8.89 -2.73
N ASP A 26 -11.03 -10.06 -2.56
CA ASP A 26 -12.28 -10.22 -1.84
C ASP A 26 -12.13 -9.80 -0.38
N ARG A 27 -13.11 -9.04 0.13
CA ARG A 27 -13.07 -8.53 1.50
C ARG A 27 -13.14 -9.66 2.53
N ARG A 28 -13.81 -10.78 2.22
CA ARG A 28 -13.93 -11.94 3.11
C ARG A 28 -12.58 -12.57 3.41
N LEU A 29 -11.69 -12.65 2.42
CA LEU A 29 -10.31 -13.13 2.64
C LEU A 29 -9.52 -12.21 3.59
N VAL A 30 -9.69 -10.89 3.47
CA VAL A 30 -9.06 -9.93 4.39
C VAL A 30 -9.59 -10.12 5.81
N ILE A 31 -10.91 -10.30 5.97
CA ILE A 31 -11.55 -10.55 7.28
C ILE A 31 -11.08 -11.88 7.87
N ALA A 32 -10.95 -12.93 7.07
CA ALA A 32 -10.43 -14.21 7.55
C ALA A 32 -9.01 -14.06 8.12
N LEU A 33 -8.11 -13.37 7.42
CA LEU A 33 -6.75 -13.10 7.93
C LEU A 33 -6.74 -12.24 9.20
N GLN A 34 -7.70 -11.33 9.36
CA GLN A 34 -7.89 -10.58 10.62
C GLN A 34 -8.31 -11.53 11.76
N ARG A 35 -9.29 -12.41 11.52
CA ARG A 35 -9.74 -13.40 12.52
C ARG A 35 -8.65 -14.41 12.89
N VAL A 36 -7.82 -14.82 11.92
CA VAL A 36 -6.64 -15.66 12.15
C VAL A 36 -5.65 -14.95 13.07
N ARG A 37 -5.40 -13.66 12.85
CA ARG A 37 -4.54 -12.84 13.71
C ARG A 37 -5.09 -12.71 15.14
N GLU A 38 -6.40 -12.49 15.26
CA GLU A 38 -7.09 -12.31 16.55
C GLU A 38 -7.23 -13.62 17.33
N GLY A 39 -6.92 -14.78 16.71
CA GLY A 39 -7.12 -16.10 17.32
C GLY A 39 -8.59 -16.53 17.38
N VAL A 40 -9.46 -15.83 16.66
CA VAL A 40 -10.89 -16.15 16.53
C VAL A 40 -11.10 -17.27 15.52
N MET A 41 -10.29 -17.29 14.46
CA MET A 41 -10.25 -18.37 13.47
C MET A 41 -8.93 -19.13 13.61
N CYS A 42 -9.00 -20.39 14.01
CA CYS A 42 -7.82 -21.23 14.26
C CYS A 42 -7.71 -22.34 13.22
N TYR A 43 -6.51 -22.55 12.66
CA TYR A 43 -6.26 -23.70 11.81
C TYR A 43 -6.33 -25.01 12.61
N GLY A 44 -6.88 -26.05 11.98
CA GLY A 44 -7.01 -27.39 12.56
C GLY A 44 -8.16 -27.54 13.57
N GLU A 45 -8.95 -26.48 13.79
CA GLU A 45 -10.07 -26.47 14.73
C GLU A 45 -11.32 -25.87 14.06
N ASP A 46 -12.48 -26.48 14.29
CA ASP A 46 -13.75 -25.88 13.89
C ASP A 46 -14.18 -24.84 14.93
N THR A 47 -13.93 -23.58 14.59
CA THR A 47 -14.27 -22.40 15.40
C THR A 47 -15.63 -21.80 15.01
N GLY A 48 -16.39 -22.45 14.12
CA GLY A 48 -17.67 -21.93 13.60
C GLY A 48 -17.53 -20.76 12.61
N HIS A 49 -16.32 -20.44 12.18
CA HIS A 49 -16.04 -19.33 11.26
C HIS A 49 -15.83 -19.74 9.79
N ALA A 50 -15.92 -21.05 9.47
CA ALA A 50 -15.85 -21.58 8.12
C ALA A 50 -16.84 -20.94 7.12
N PRO A 51 -18.10 -20.62 7.50
CA PRO A 51 -19.08 -20.03 6.56
C PRO A 51 -18.57 -18.79 5.82
N LEU A 52 -17.73 -17.96 6.45
CA LEU A 52 -17.17 -16.75 5.84
C LEU A 52 -16.42 -17.01 4.52
N LEU A 53 -15.57 -18.04 4.50
CA LEU A 53 -14.81 -18.39 3.30
C LEU A 53 -15.53 -19.44 2.46
N GLN A 54 -16.44 -20.22 3.02
CA GLN A 54 -17.29 -21.14 2.28
C GLN A 54 -18.28 -20.41 1.36
N GLU A 55 -18.89 -19.30 1.81
CA GLU A 55 -19.68 -18.41 0.94
C GLU A 55 -18.84 -17.89 -0.24
N MET A 56 -17.56 -17.57 0.01
CA MET A 56 -16.63 -17.18 -1.04
C MET A 56 -16.31 -18.37 -1.96
N CYS A 57 -16.12 -19.58 -1.43
CA CYS A 57 -15.93 -20.77 -2.26
C CYS A 57 -17.15 -21.02 -3.17
N GLU A 58 -18.37 -20.86 -2.66
CA GLU A 58 -19.60 -21.04 -3.44
C GLU A 58 -19.67 -20.05 -4.62
N GLU A 59 -19.47 -18.75 -4.36
CA GLU A 59 -19.53 -17.72 -5.40
C GLU A 59 -18.47 -17.90 -6.50
N TYR A 60 -17.24 -18.27 -6.12
CA TYR A 60 -16.14 -18.48 -7.05
C TYR A 60 -16.05 -19.91 -7.59
N ARG A 61 -16.98 -20.79 -7.19
CA ARG A 61 -17.04 -22.22 -7.57
C ARG A 61 -15.76 -23.00 -7.21
N TRP A 62 -15.21 -22.72 -6.03
CA TRP A 62 -14.09 -23.46 -5.46
C TRP A 62 -14.56 -24.58 -4.54
N PRO A 63 -13.70 -25.57 -4.23
CA PRO A 63 -14.02 -26.60 -3.25
C PRO A 63 -14.37 -26.00 -1.88
N MET A 64 -15.52 -26.38 -1.31
CA MET A 64 -16.01 -25.86 -0.02
C MET A 64 -15.01 -26.09 1.12
N GLN A 65 -14.27 -27.20 1.07
CA GLN A 65 -13.23 -27.54 2.04
C GLN A 65 -12.11 -26.49 2.12
N TRP A 66 -11.87 -25.71 1.05
CA TRP A 66 -10.85 -24.65 1.09
C TRP A 66 -11.22 -23.50 2.03
N GLY A 67 -12.52 -23.29 2.26
CA GLY A 67 -13.03 -22.27 3.17
C GLY A 67 -13.07 -22.72 4.63
N ASP A 68 -12.84 -24.00 4.90
CA ASP A 68 -12.87 -24.56 6.25
C ASP A 68 -11.46 -24.55 6.87
N PRO A 69 -11.20 -23.75 7.93
CA PRO A 69 -9.91 -23.69 8.59
C PRO A 69 -9.55 -24.96 9.37
N ALA A 70 -10.54 -25.81 9.71
CA ALA A 70 -10.29 -27.11 10.35
C ALA A 70 -9.67 -28.11 9.37
N VAL A 71 -9.99 -27.98 8.08
CA VAL A 71 -9.57 -28.90 7.01
C VAL A 71 -8.42 -28.32 6.19
N SER A 72 -8.50 -27.06 5.78
CA SER A 72 -7.54 -26.43 4.88
C SER A 72 -6.48 -25.62 5.62
N VAL A 73 -5.31 -26.23 5.84
CA VAL A 73 -4.21 -25.63 6.59
C VAL A 73 -2.93 -25.55 5.75
N PRO A 74 -2.46 -24.35 5.34
CA PRO A 74 -3.14 -23.04 5.38
C PRO A 74 -4.13 -22.88 4.22
N PHE A 75 -4.81 -21.73 4.14
CA PHE A 75 -5.69 -21.43 2.99
C PHE A 75 -4.95 -21.59 1.65
N PRO A 76 -5.54 -22.21 0.61
CA PRO A 76 -4.83 -22.49 -0.62
C PRO A 76 -4.36 -21.22 -1.33
N CYS A 77 -3.20 -21.30 -2.00
CA CYS A 77 -2.69 -20.17 -2.77
C CYS A 77 -3.64 -19.74 -3.89
N GLU A 78 -4.34 -20.68 -4.52
CA GLU A 78 -5.31 -20.36 -5.57
C GLU A 78 -6.48 -19.49 -5.06
N MET A 79 -6.96 -19.76 -3.84
CA MET A 79 -7.91 -18.87 -3.17
C MET A 79 -7.27 -17.48 -2.96
N VAL A 80 -6.04 -17.39 -2.46
CA VAL A 80 -5.35 -16.09 -2.27
C VAL A 80 -5.04 -15.36 -3.59
N HIS A 81 -4.91 -16.10 -4.69
CA HIS A 81 -4.75 -15.58 -6.04
C HIS A 81 -6.07 -15.21 -6.71
N MET A 82 -7.20 -15.35 -6.02
CA MET A 82 -8.55 -15.12 -6.55
C MET A 82 -8.82 -15.95 -7.82
N GLY A 83 -8.39 -17.22 -7.81
CA GLY A 83 -8.64 -18.17 -8.92
C GLY A 83 -7.66 -18.11 -10.07
N PHE A 84 -6.56 -17.35 -9.95
CA PHE A 84 -5.48 -17.33 -10.96
C PHE A 84 -4.50 -18.52 -10.79
N GLY A 85 -5.02 -19.71 -10.50
CA GLY A 85 -4.24 -20.94 -10.32
C GLY A 85 -3.30 -20.96 -9.10
N PRO A 86 -2.55 -22.06 -8.90
CA PRO A 86 -1.75 -22.28 -7.70
C PRO A 86 -0.37 -21.60 -7.72
N HIS A 87 0.12 -21.20 -8.90
CA HIS A 87 1.49 -20.72 -9.07
C HIS A 87 1.66 -19.23 -8.68
N CYS A 88 2.42 -18.97 -7.62
CA CYS A 88 2.60 -17.64 -7.03
C CYS A 88 3.32 -16.66 -7.98
N GLU A 89 4.28 -17.16 -8.75
CA GLU A 89 5.14 -16.40 -9.65
C GLU A 89 4.37 -15.94 -10.89
N LEU A 90 3.54 -16.82 -11.44
CA LEU A 90 2.63 -16.48 -12.54
C LEU A 90 1.58 -15.45 -12.07
N HIS A 91 1.02 -15.64 -10.88
CA HIS A 91 0.12 -14.66 -10.27
C HIS A 91 0.81 -13.31 -10.07
N ALA A 92 2.06 -13.28 -9.59
CA ALA A 92 2.84 -12.05 -9.42
C ALA A 92 3.05 -11.31 -10.76
N LEU A 93 3.40 -12.01 -11.84
CA LEU A 93 3.53 -11.43 -13.18
C LEU A 93 2.21 -10.92 -13.74
N SER A 94 1.13 -11.70 -13.59
CA SER A 94 -0.22 -11.30 -13.98
C SER A 94 -0.68 -10.04 -13.24
N ARG A 95 -0.48 -10.00 -11.93
CA ARG A 95 -0.76 -8.83 -11.09
C ARG A 95 0.06 -7.62 -11.51
N PHE A 96 1.34 -7.80 -11.82
CA PHE A 96 2.19 -6.70 -12.31
C PHE A 96 1.62 -6.11 -13.58
N ARG A 97 1.33 -6.94 -14.58
CA ARG A 97 0.77 -6.50 -15.86
C ARG A 97 -0.58 -5.79 -15.68
N ARG A 98 -1.50 -6.37 -14.90
CA ARG A 98 -2.83 -5.79 -14.65
C ARG A 98 -2.73 -4.45 -13.92
N ALA A 99 -1.92 -4.38 -12.86
CA ALA A 99 -1.71 -3.16 -12.08
C ALA A 99 -1.01 -2.07 -12.90
N TRP A 100 0.01 -2.43 -13.69
CA TRP A 100 0.69 -1.50 -14.59
C TRP A 100 -0.28 -0.92 -15.63
N LEU A 101 -1.09 -1.77 -16.28
CA LEU A 101 -2.10 -1.32 -17.25
C LEU A 101 -3.17 -0.42 -16.60
N TRP A 102 -3.65 -0.79 -15.41
CA TRP A 102 -4.60 0.01 -14.65
C TRP A 102 -4.01 1.38 -14.28
N SER A 103 -2.77 1.40 -13.81
CA SER A 103 -2.05 2.63 -13.46
C SER A 103 -1.75 3.51 -14.67
N MET A 104 -1.44 2.91 -15.82
CA MET A 104 -1.23 3.62 -17.08
C MET A 104 -2.47 4.40 -17.52
N LYS A 105 -3.67 3.85 -17.30
CA LYS A 105 -4.94 4.55 -17.61
C LYS A 105 -5.10 5.86 -16.83
N THR A 106 -4.46 6.00 -15.67
CA THR A 106 -4.49 7.24 -14.88
C THR A 106 -3.30 8.15 -15.17
N TYR A 107 -2.08 7.61 -15.23
CA TYR A 107 -0.87 8.43 -15.38
C TYR A 107 -0.61 8.91 -16.80
N LEU A 108 -0.98 8.12 -17.82
CA LEU A 108 -0.75 8.51 -19.21
C LEU A 108 -1.56 9.76 -19.60
N PRO A 109 -2.89 9.84 -19.34
CA PRO A 109 -3.65 11.06 -19.67
C PRO A 109 -3.12 12.31 -18.98
N LEU A 110 -2.73 12.20 -17.70
CA LEU A 110 -2.17 13.33 -16.95
C LEU A 110 -0.87 13.82 -17.59
N GLN A 111 0.02 12.91 -17.95
CA GLN A 111 1.29 13.26 -18.56
C GLN A 111 1.12 13.83 -19.98
N MET A 112 0.12 13.33 -20.73
CA MET A 112 -0.25 13.87 -22.04
C MET A 112 -0.87 15.28 -21.91
N ALA A 113 -1.71 15.53 -20.90
CA ALA A 113 -2.25 16.87 -20.64
C ALA A 113 -1.14 17.87 -20.29
N VAL A 114 -0.19 17.50 -19.43
CA VAL A 114 0.97 18.34 -19.10
C VAL A 114 1.83 18.60 -20.34
N LEU A 115 1.98 17.61 -21.21
CA LEU A 115 2.67 17.80 -22.49
C LEU A 115 1.92 18.84 -23.33
N LEU A 116 0.61 18.66 -23.57
CA LEU A 116 -0.21 19.58 -24.37
C LEU A 116 -0.11 21.03 -23.89
N LEU A 117 -0.15 21.27 -22.57
CA LEU A 117 -0.01 22.60 -21.99
C LEU A 117 1.40 23.20 -22.13
N ARG A 118 2.43 22.38 -22.34
CA ARG A 118 3.84 22.81 -22.44
C ARG A 118 4.39 22.74 -23.86
N LEU A 119 3.60 22.30 -24.84
CA LEU A 119 4.02 22.21 -26.23
C LEU A 119 4.32 23.61 -26.76
N ARG A 120 5.58 23.86 -27.11
CA ARG A 120 6.04 25.09 -27.77
C ARG A 120 6.39 24.89 -29.25
N SER A 121 6.67 23.65 -29.68
CA SER A 121 7.04 23.33 -31.06
C SER A 121 6.70 21.89 -31.41
N PHE A 122 6.22 21.66 -32.63
CA PHE A 122 5.94 20.32 -33.16
C PHE A 122 7.20 19.56 -33.57
N LYS A 123 8.34 20.25 -33.76
CA LYS A 123 9.62 19.61 -34.16
C LYS A 123 10.14 18.62 -33.10
N THR A 124 9.85 18.84 -31.82
CA THR A 124 10.27 17.95 -30.72
C THR A 124 9.17 17.00 -30.25
N LEU A 125 7.98 17.04 -30.87
CA LEU A 125 6.80 16.33 -30.39
C LEU A 125 7.03 14.84 -30.17
N ARG A 126 7.66 14.15 -31.13
CA ARG A 126 7.95 12.70 -31.00
C ARG A 126 8.81 12.40 -29.77
N ARG A 127 9.85 13.21 -29.52
CA ARG A 127 10.73 13.05 -28.36
C ARG A 127 9.99 13.33 -27.06
N ASP A 128 9.14 14.34 -27.04
CA ASP A 128 8.39 14.72 -25.85
C ASP A 128 7.25 13.74 -25.52
N VAL A 129 6.60 13.16 -26.53
CA VAL A 129 5.63 12.04 -26.37
C VAL A 129 6.33 10.81 -25.82
N VAL A 130 7.50 10.42 -26.35
CA VAL A 130 8.25 9.28 -25.81
C VAL A 130 8.67 9.52 -24.36
N ARG A 131 9.14 10.73 -24.01
CA ARG A 131 9.44 11.08 -22.61
C ARG A 131 8.20 11.03 -21.72
N ALA A 132 7.07 11.54 -22.20
CA ALA A 132 5.80 11.49 -21.49
C ALA A 132 5.39 10.03 -21.22
N PHE A 133 5.43 9.18 -22.25
CA PHE A 133 5.13 7.76 -22.11
C PHE A 133 6.09 7.07 -21.14
N LEU A 134 7.41 7.30 -21.24
CA LEU A 134 8.40 6.72 -20.32
C LEU A 134 8.18 7.19 -18.86
N SER A 135 7.81 8.45 -18.66
CA SER A 135 7.48 9.01 -17.33
C SER A 135 6.24 8.34 -16.74
N ALA A 136 5.17 8.22 -17.54
CA ALA A 136 3.94 7.54 -17.14
C ALA A 136 4.16 6.05 -16.89
N SER A 137 4.95 5.40 -17.74
CA SER A 137 5.31 3.98 -17.61
C SER A 137 6.14 3.72 -16.36
N ARG A 138 7.12 4.58 -16.04
CA ARG A 138 7.89 4.49 -14.79
C ARG A 138 7.00 4.63 -13.55
N SER A 139 6.11 5.61 -13.54
CA SER A 139 5.15 5.81 -12.43
C SER A 139 4.22 4.60 -12.29
N SER A 140 3.79 4.03 -13.41
CA SER A 140 2.96 2.82 -13.44
C SER A 140 3.72 1.58 -13.02
N ALA A 141 5.02 1.49 -13.33
CA ALA A 141 5.90 0.40 -12.89
C ALA A 141 6.13 0.48 -11.38
N PHE A 142 6.31 1.69 -10.82
CA PHE A 142 6.36 1.88 -9.37
C PHE A 142 5.13 1.32 -8.66
N LEU A 143 3.92 1.68 -9.11
CA LEU A 143 2.67 1.20 -8.50
C LEU A 143 2.43 -0.29 -8.77
N GLY A 144 2.71 -0.75 -9.99
CA GLY A 144 2.63 -2.16 -10.37
C GLY A 144 3.54 -3.03 -9.51
N SER A 145 4.81 -2.64 -9.37
CA SER A 145 5.78 -3.32 -8.51
C SER A 145 5.40 -3.23 -7.04
N PHE A 146 4.82 -2.13 -6.56
CA PHE A 146 4.32 -2.04 -5.18
C PHE A 146 3.29 -3.14 -4.89
N ILE A 147 2.29 -3.29 -5.77
CA ILE A 147 1.23 -4.30 -5.61
C ILE A 147 1.82 -5.70 -5.78
N THR A 148 2.64 -5.93 -6.81
CA THR A 148 3.25 -7.23 -7.06
C THR A 148 4.15 -7.69 -5.92
N LEU A 149 5.04 -6.83 -5.42
CA LEU A 149 5.93 -7.16 -4.30
C LEU A 149 5.13 -7.43 -3.01
N PHE A 150 4.00 -6.73 -2.80
CA PHE A 150 3.12 -7.01 -1.67
C PHE A 150 2.55 -8.44 -1.75
N TYR A 151 1.86 -8.77 -2.85
CA TYR A 151 1.26 -10.10 -3.04
C TYR A 151 2.30 -11.22 -3.07
N TYR A 152 3.40 -10.99 -3.78
CA TYR A 152 4.49 -11.94 -3.87
C TYR A 152 5.13 -12.17 -2.49
N GLY A 153 5.32 -11.12 -1.70
CA GLY A 153 5.82 -11.24 -0.32
C GLY A 153 4.91 -12.04 0.60
N VAL A 154 3.59 -11.87 0.48
CA VAL A 154 2.59 -12.70 1.17
C VAL A 154 2.73 -14.16 0.74
N CYS A 155 2.82 -14.44 -0.55
CA CYS A 155 2.94 -15.82 -1.04
C CYS A 155 4.28 -16.46 -0.65
N LEU A 156 5.36 -15.70 -0.73
CA LEU A 156 6.72 -16.13 -0.45
C LEU A 156 6.90 -16.54 1.02
N SER A 157 6.33 -15.74 1.94
CA SER A 157 6.29 -16.08 3.36
C SER A 157 5.38 -17.27 3.66
N ARG A 158 4.27 -17.45 2.94
CA ARG A 158 3.34 -18.59 3.14
C ARG A 158 3.87 -19.92 2.63
N THR A 159 4.58 -19.91 1.51
CA THR A 159 4.90 -21.13 0.74
C THR A 159 6.36 -21.53 0.82
N ARG A 160 7.29 -20.57 0.77
CA ARG A 160 8.72 -20.85 0.70
C ARG A 160 9.40 -20.53 2.02
N PHE A 161 9.59 -19.26 2.36
CA PHE A 161 10.43 -18.89 3.51
C PHE A 161 9.81 -19.17 4.87
N GLY A 162 8.52 -18.86 5.08
CA GLY A 162 7.89 -19.05 6.39
C GLY A 162 7.89 -20.50 6.86
N PRO A 163 7.50 -21.49 6.04
CA PRO A 163 7.53 -22.89 6.44
C PRO A 163 8.93 -23.42 6.79
N HIS A 164 9.98 -22.85 6.20
CA HIS A 164 11.38 -23.22 6.50
C HIS A 164 11.93 -22.51 7.75
N ILE A 165 11.43 -21.33 8.10
CA ILE A 165 11.93 -20.51 9.22
C ILE A 165 11.10 -20.72 10.49
N VAL A 166 9.77 -20.75 10.37
CA VAL A 166 8.83 -20.78 11.51
C VAL A 166 8.39 -22.20 11.84
N GLY A 167 8.29 -23.07 10.83
CA GLY A 167 7.80 -24.45 10.97
C GLY A 167 6.68 -24.78 9.98
N LYS A 168 6.35 -26.07 9.89
CA LYS A 168 5.30 -26.59 8.99
C LYS A 168 4.03 -27.01 9.72
N ASP A 169 4.08 -27.05 11.05
CA ASP A 169 2.97 -27.41 11.92
C ASP A 169 1.84 -26.36 11.88
N VAL A 170 0.67 -26.77 12.36
CA VAL A 170 -0.55 -25.96 12.35
C VAL A 170 -0.35 -24.61 13.07
N LYS A 171 0.36 -24.60 14.21
CA LYS A 171 0.64 -23.36 14.97
C LYS A 171 1.58 -22.44 14.19
N ALA A 172 2.59 -22.99 13.51
CA ALA A 172 3.44 -22.20 12.61
C ALA A 172 2.64 -21.59 11.45
N ARG A 173 1.73 -22.36 10.81
CA ARG A 173 0.85 -21.83 9.75
C ARG A 173 -0.07 -20.72 10.25
N GLN A 174 -0.63 -20.88 11.46
CA GLN A 174 -1.42 -19.84 12.13
C GLN A 174 -0.60 -18.57 12.33
N LYS A 175 0.64 -18.69 12.82
CA LYS A 175 1.54 -17.53 13.03
C LYS A 175 1.91 -16.85 11.71
N ILE A 176 2.09 -17.63 10.64
CA ILE A 176 2.41 -17.10 9.31
C ILE A 176 1.23 -16.25 8.77
N ASP A 177 0.02 -16.81 8.73
CA ASP A 177 -1.16 -16.11 8.20
C ASP A 177 -1.73 -15.06 9.17
N GLY A 178 -1.46 -15.19 10.47
CA GLY A 178 -1.83 -14.23 11.51
C GLY A 178 -1.04 -12.91 11.48
N GLY A 179 0.01 -12.81 10.66
CA GLY A 179 0.60 -11.49 10.42
C GLY A 179 1.99 -11.47 9.81
N ILE A 180 2.77 -12.56 9.90
CA ILE A 180 4.09 -12.60 9.27
C ILE A 180 3.96 -12.42 7.75
N CYS A 181 2.93 -13.01 7.14
CA CYS A 181 2.76 -12.91 5.69
C CYS A 181 2.43 -11.48 5.23
N ILE A 182 1.50 -10.82 5.91
CA ILE A 182 1.15 -9.42 5.65
C ILE A 182 2.34 -8.50 5.96
N GLY A 183 3.07 -8.75 7.04
CA GLY A 183 4.26 -7.99 7.41
C GLY A 183 5.37 -8.09 6.37
N THR A 184 5.61 -9.30 5.86
CA THR A 184 6.58 -9.56 4.78
C THR A 184 6.18 -8.83 3.49
N GLY A 185 4.90 -8.91 3.11
CA GLY A 185 4.36 -8.13 1.98
C GLY A 185 4.54 -6.61 2.16
N CYS A 186 4.25 -6.09 3.36
CA CYS A 186 4.43 -4.67 3.68
C CYS A 186 5.89 -4.21 3.58
N PHE A 187 6.82 -5.04 4.05
CA PHE A 187 8.24 -4.75 3.99
C PHE A 187 8.73 -4.73 2.53
N LEU A 188 8.42 -5.78 1.77
CA LEU A 188 8.89 -5.92 0.39
C LEU A 188 8.29 -4.87 -0.55
N CYS A 189 7.00 -4.53 -0.40
CA CYS A 189 6.39 -3.53 -1.28
C CYS A 189 7.02 -2.14 -1.15
N GLY A 190 7.60 -1.79 0.00
CA GLY A 190 8.28 -0.52 0.22
C GLY A 190 9.48 -0.30 -0.72
N TRP A 191 10.14 -1.36 -1.16
CA TRP A 191 11.29 -1.30 -2.06
C TRP A 191 10.93 -0.84 -3.49
N SER A 192 9.65 -0.86 -3.88
CA SER A 192 9.23 -0.36 -5.19
C SER A 192 9.57 1.12 -5.39
N VAL A 193 9.69 1.90 -4.30
CA VAL A 193 10.04 3.33 -4.33
C VAL A 193 11.37 3.61 -5.06
N LEU A 194 12.24 2.62 -5.15
CA LEU A 194 13.51 2.72 -5.88
C LEU A 194 13.33 2.86 -7.40
N LEU A 195 12.17 2.52 -7.95
CA LEU A 195 11.86 2.74 -9.37
C LEU A 195 11.63 4.21 -9.71
N GLU A 196 11.27 5.04 -8.73
CA GLU A 196 11.07 6.48 -8.92
C GLU A 196 12.40 7.25 -8.79
N PRO A 197 12.55 8.42 -9.44
CA PRO A 197 13.75 9.24 -9.31
C PRO A 197 13.82 9.90 -7.93
N SER A 198 15.03 10.23 -7.48
CA SER A 198 15.30 10.78 -6.15
C SER A 198 14.47 12.01 -5.78
N SER A 199 14.16 12.88 -6.76
CA SER A 199 13.27 14.04 -6.56
C SER A 199 11.87 13.62 -6.13
N ARG A 200 11.28 12.65 -6.83
CA ARG A 200 9.93 12.15 -6.55
C ARG A 200 9.88 11.27 -5.30
N ARG A 201 10.95 10.53 -4.97
CA ARG A 201 11.02 9.77 -3.71
C ARG A 201 10.84 10.67 -2.49
N ARG A 202 11.39 11.89 -2.51
CA ARG A 202 11.21 12.87 -1.44
C ARG A 202 9.76 13.34 -1.33
N GLU A 203 9.11 13.61 -2.46
CA GLU A 203 7.69 13.98 -2.50
C GLU A 203 6.79 12.85 -1.97
N LEU A 204 7.06 11.61 -2.37
CA LEU A 204 6.35 10.42 -1.85
C LEU A 204 6.57 10.24 -0.35
N ALA A 205 7.80 10.42 0.14
CA ALA A 205 8.11 10.34 1.57
C ALA A 205 7.33 11.41 2.35
N LEU A 206 7.32 12.66 1.88
CA LEU A 206 6.55 13.75 2.49
C LEU A 206 5.03 13.51 2.42
N PHE A 207 4.55 12.76 1.43
CA PHE A 207 3.14 12.39 1.34
C PHE A 207 2.78 11.24 2.28
N VAL A 208 3.61 10.19 2.37
CA VAL A 208 3.30 8.95 3.09
C VAL A 208 3.68 9.03 4.57
N ALA A 209 4.83 9.62 4.91
CA ALA A 209 5.34 9.62 6.29
C ALA A 209 4.39 10.30 7.29
N PRO A 210 3.81 11.49 7.03
CA PRO A 210 2.85 12.08 7.96
C PRO A 210 1.60 11.22 8.15
N ARG A 211 1.13 10.55 7.09
CA ARG A 211 -0.01 9.63 7.17
C ARG A 211 0.33 8.38 7.98
N ALA A 212 1.55 7.86 7.87
CA ALA A 212 2.01 6.75 8.69
C ALA A 212 2.11 7.15 10.17
N VAL A 213 2.69 8.31 10.47
CA VAL A 213 2.76 8.84 11.85
C VAL A 213 1.36 9.07 12.42
N ALA A 214 0.43 9.60 11.63
CA ALA A 214 -0.96 9.83 12.03
C ALA A 214 -1.73 8.54 12.40
N THR A 215 -1.23 7.36 12.01
CA THR A 215 -1.84 6.09 12.41
C THR A 215 -1.37 5.57 13.77
N ILE A 216 -0.30 6.14 14.31
CA ILE A 216 0.29 5.79 15.61
C ILE A 216 -0.13 6.84 16.67
N LEU A 217 -0.34 8.09 16.24
CA LEU A 217 -0.79 9.17 17.10
C LEU A 217 -2.31 9.16 17.27
N PRO A 218 -2.83 9.58 18.45
CA PRO A 218 -4.27 9.74 18.64
C PRO A 218 -4.79 10.85 17.72
N ARG A 219 -5.99 10.63 17.16
CA ARG A 219 -6.62 11.59 16.24
C ARG A 219 -7.01 12.90 16.93
N LYS A 220 -7.29 12.83 18.23
CA LYS A 220 -7.57 13.95 19.11
C LYS A 220 -6.94 13.64 20.47
N TYR A 221 -6.15 14.58 20.99
CA TYR A 221 -5.69 14.51 22.38
C TYR A 221 -6.80 14.99 23.32
N ASP A 222 -6.87 14.38 24.50
CA ASP A 222 -7.66 14.89 25.61
C ASP A 222 -7.20 16.31 25.98
N ALA A 223 -8.10 17.12 26.56
CA ALA A 223 -7.84 18.54 26.86
C ALA A 223 -6.50 18.76 27.59
N GLU A 224 -6.21 17.90 28.57
CA GLU A 224 -4.98 17.94 29.38
C GLU A 224 -3.68 17.68 28.57
N LYS A 225 -3.78 17.03 27.40
CA LYS A 225 -2.63 16.65 26.56
C LYS A 225 -2.55 17.48 25.28
N GLN A 226 -3.45 18.44 25.06
CA GLN A 226 -3.44 19.31 23.87
C GLN A 226 -2.15 20.13 23.75
N TRP A 227 -1.48 20.42 24.87
CA TRP A 227 -0.18 21.10 24.86
C TRP A 227 0.87 20.37 24.02
N ARG A 228 0.78 19.04 23.85
CA ARG A 228 1.68 18.26 23.00
C ARG A 228 1.53 18.63 21.53
N GLU A 229 0.29 18.78 21.08
CA GLU A 229 -0.01 19.21 19.71
C GLU A 229 0.42 20.67 19.52
N THR A 230 0.10 21.54 20.47
CA THR A 230 0.53 22.95 20.45
C THR A 230 2.05 23.07 20.40
N LEU A 231 2.78 22.29 21.21
CA LEU A 231 4.24 22.29 21.25
C LEU A 231 4.84 21.81 19.93
N VAL A 232 4.36 20.69 19.38
CA VAL A 232 4.84 20.16 18.10
C VAL A 232 4.55 21.14 16.96
N PHE A 233 3.37 21.76 16.96
CA PHE A 233 2.99 22.78 15.98
C PHE A 233 3.86 24.03 16.10
N ALA A 234 4.05 24.55 17.31
CA ALA A 234 4.88 25.72 17.58
C ALA A 234 6.34 25.47 17.20
N ALA A 235 6.91 24.33 17.60
CA ALA A 235 8.28 23.94 17.25
C ALA A 235 8.45 23.77 15.73
N SER A 236 7.52 23.11 15.06
CA SER A 236 7.55 22.94 13.60
C SER A 236 7.48 24.29 12.87
N THR A 237 6.60 25.19 13.34
CA THR A 237 6.46 26.54 12.78
C THR A 237 7.71 27.38 13.01
N ALA A 238 8.27 27.34 14.22
CA ALA A 238 9.51 28.03 14.55
C ALA A 238 10.65 27.60 13.62
N VAL A 239 10.85 26.28 13.42
CA VAL A 239 11.86 25.77 12.48
C VAL A 239 11.66 26.31 11.07
N VAL A 240 10.42 26.33 10.56
CA VAL A 240 10.11 26.87 9.23
C VAL A 240 10.42 28.37 9.16
N PHE A 241 10.03 29.14 10.16
CA PHE A 241 10.24 30.60 10.20
C PHE A 241 11.73 30.94 10.30
N THR A 242 12.47 30.30 11.20
CA THR A 242 13.93 30.48 11.31
C THR A 242 14.62 30.14 9.99
N CYS A 243 14.22 29.05 9.32
CA CYS A 243 14.78 28.67 8.02
C CYS A 243 14.51 29.71 6.91
N VAL A 244 13.34 30.34 6.90
CA VAL A 244 13.01 31.41 5.94
C VAL A 244 13.81 32.68 6.21
N LEU A 245 13.95 33.05 7.49
CA LEU A 245 14.69 34.24 7.92
C LEU A 245 16.20 34.10 7.62
N GLU A 246 16.80 32.95 7.93
CA GLU A 246 18.22 32.69 7.62
C GLU A 246 18.48 32.63 6.11
N ASN A 247 17.63 31.90 5.37
CA ASN A 247 17.80 31.75 3.94
C ASN A 247 16.45 31.61 3.23
N LYS A 248 16.00 32.75 2.70
CA LYS A 248 14.75 32.93 1.95
C LYS A 248 14.55 31.92 0.81
N ARG A 249 15.60 31.25 0.31
CA ARG A 249 15.49 30.24 -0.77
C ARG A 249 15.29 28.79 -0.28
N ARG A 250 15.39 28.51 1.03
CA ARG A 250 15.26 27.15 1.59
C ARG A 250 13.82 26.61 1.52
N VAL A 251 12.81 27.47 1.70
CA VAL A 251 11.40 27.07 1.56
C VAL A 251 10.94 27.28 0.12
N ARG A 252 10.48 26.20 -0.52
CA ARG A 252 10.08 26.18 -1.94
C ARG A 252 8.58 26.40 -2.12
N GLY A 253 8.19 26.71 -3.37
CA GLY A 253 6.80 26.78 -3.80
C GLY A 253 6.04 28.02 -3.29
N VAL A 254 4.71 27.94 -3.35
CA VAL A 254 3.80 29.04 -3.01
C VAL A 254 3.96 29.47 -1.56
N LEU A 255 4.09 28.51 -0.63
CA LEU A 255 4.31 28.79 0.80
C LEU A 255 5.60 29.58 1.03
N GLY A 256 6.70 29.19 0.37
CA GLY A 256 7.95 29.95 0.44
C GLY A 256 7.84 31.35 -0.18
N GLY A 257 7.02 31.53 -1.22
CA GLY A 257 6.65 32.84 -1.76
C GLY A 257 5.97 33.72 -0.71
N LEU A 258 4.86 33.22 -0.13
CA LEU A 258 4.09 33.93 0.89
C LEU A 258 4.91 34.26 2.14
N LEU A 259 5.63 33.28 2.70
CA LEU A 259 6.44 33.50 3.91
C LEU A 259 7.55 34.52 3.69
N ARG A 260 8.14 34.59 2.49
CA ARG A 260 9.11 35.65 2.17
C ARG A 260 8.46 37.04 2.16
N THR A 261 7.25 37.15 1.64
CA THR A 261 6.53 38.44 1.62
C THR A 261 6.12 38.88 3.01
N VAL A 262 5.67 37.94 3.86
CA VAL A 262 5.13 38.25 5.19
C VAL A 262 6.23 38.41 6.25
N LEU A 263 7.27 37.57 6.24
CA LEU A 263 8.31 37.57 7.28
C LEU A 263 9.54 38.42 6.92
N ALA A 264 9.64 38.89 5.67
CA ALA A 264 10.75 39.74 5.25
C ALA A 264 10.32 41.15 4.78
N ALA A 265 9.06 41.52 5.07
CA ALA A 265 8.65 42.91 5.23
C ALA A 265 9.15 43.41 6.60
#